data_AF-A0A962IK72-F1
#
_entry.id   AF-A0A962IK72-F1
#
_cell.length_a   1.000
_cell.length_b   1.000
_cell.length_c   1.000
_cell.angle_alpha   90.00
_cell.angle_beta   90.00
_cell.angle_gamma   90.00
#
_symmetry.space_group_name_H-M   'P 1'
#
loop_
_entity.id
_entity.type
_entity.pdbx_description
1 polymer ?
#
loop_
_entity_poly.entity_id
_entity_poly.type
_entity_poly.pdbx_seq_one_letter_code
_entity_poly.pdbx_strand_id
1 'polypeptide(L)' 'QVRRRVQDTRVKLGRGRLPKARPQAIRKGAAQGEVHVTVSIGMATRGGPSPPAQNLIEAADRALYKAKQAGRNRVVVAAA' A
#
# COMPACT_ATOMS: atom_id res chain seq x y z
N GLN A 1 -1.24 4.17 -13.11
CA GLN A 1 -2.63 4.70 -13.09
C GLN A 1 -3.36 4.44 -11.76
N VAL A 2 -3.24 3.26 -11.14
CA VAL A 2 -4.01 2.87 -9.94
C VAL A 2 -3.87 3.83 -8.74
N ARG A 3 -2.65 4.22 -8.35
CA ARG A 3 -2.44 5.13 -7.19
C ARG A 3 -3.21 6.45 -7.31
N ARG A 4 -3.13 7.11 -8.47
CA ARG A 4 -3.82 8.39 -8.70
C ARG A 4 -5.33 8.22 -8.60
N ARG A 5 -5.89 7.19 -9.23
CA ARG A 5 -7.33 6.87 -9.10
C ARG A 5 -7.76 6.70 -7.64
N VAL A 6 -6.96 5.99 -6.83
CA VAL A 6 -7.27 5.83 -5.40
C VAL A 6 -7.21 7.17 -4.66
N GLN A 7 -6.23 8.01 -4.97
CA GLN A 7 -6.10 9.35 -4.39
C GLN A 7 -7.30 10.24 -4.77
N ASP A 8 -7.73 10.24 -6.03
CA ASP A 8 -8.81 11.13 -6.49
C ASP A 8 -10.20 10.68 -6.01
N THR A 9 -10.31 9.49 -5.40
CA THR A 9 -11.57 8.92 -4.92
C THR A 9 -11.86 9.34 -3.48
N ARG A 10 -13.08 9.84 -3.24
CA ARG A 10 -13.61 10.01 -1.88
C ARG A 10 -14.21 8.70 -1.38
N VAL A 11 -13.72 8.23 -0.24
CA VAL A 11 -14.18 6.97 0.37
C VAL A 11 -15.13 7.28 1.53
N LYS A 12 -16.35 6.72 1.50
CA LYS A 12 -17.29 6.84 2.61
C LYS A 12 -16.91 5.87 3.72
N LEU A 13 -16.64 6.38 4.92
CA LEU A 13 -16.47 5.59 6.14
C LEU A 13 -17.84 5.37 6.78
N GLY A 14 -18.35 4.14 6.68
CA GLY A 14 -19.52 3.65 7.42
C GLY A 14 -19.12 2.72 8.57
N ARG A 15 -20.09 2.35 9.43
CA ARG A 15 -19.92 1.31 10.48
C ARG A 15 -19.82 -0.11 9.89
N GLY A 16 -19.13 -0.27 8.76
CA GLY A 16 -18.93 -1.55 8.08
C GLY A 16 -17.93 -2.45 8.81
N ARG A 17 -18.00 -3.74 8.51
CA ARG A 17 -17.17 -4.78 9.11
C ARG A 17 -15.70 -4.55 8.75
N LEU A 18 -14.88 -4.19 9.73
CA LEU A 18 -13.43 -4.02 9.54
C LEU A 18 -12.77 -5.39 9.25
N PRO A 19 -11.90 -5.52 8.24
CA PRO A 19 -11.15 -6.75 7.99
C PRO A 19 -10.22 -7.08 9.17
N LYS A 20 -10.07 -8.38 9.48
CA LYS A 20 -9.40 -8.89 10.70
C LYS A 20 -7.88 -8.64 10.74
N ALA A 21 -7.22 -8.44 9.59
CA ALA A 21 -5.78 -8.23 9.54
C ALA A 21 -5.45 -6.72 9.60
N ARG A 22 -4.93 -6.24 10.73
CA ARG A 22 -4.51 -4.84 10.90
C ARG A 22 -2.99 -4.75 11.06
N PRO A 23 -2.23 -4.50 9.99
CA PRO A 23 -0.78 -4.27 10.10
C PRO A 23 -0.40 -2.90 10.69
N GLN A 24 -1.34 -1.94 10.80
CA GLN A 24 -1.11 -0.64 11.44
C GLN A 24 -2.35 -0.20 12.23
N ALA A 25 -2.13 0.34 13.43
CA ALA A 25 -3.17 0.78 14.35
C ALA A 25 -4.03 1.90 13.73
N ILE A 26 -5.23 1.55 13.28
CA ILE A 26 -6.25 2.54 12.92
C ILE A 26 -6.79 3.09 14.23
N ARG A 27 -6.46 4.35 14.55
CA ARG A 27 -7.18 5.08 15.62
C ARG A 27 -8.65 5.11 15.21
N LYS A 28 -9.53 4.51 16.01
CA LYS A 28 -11.00 4.63 15.84
C LYS A 28 -11.38 6.09 16.08
N GLY A 29 -11.24 6.93 15.06
CA GLY A 29 -11.89 8.23 15.03
C GLY A 29 -13.37 8.00 14.78
N ALA A 30 -14.23 8.73 15.50
CA ALA A 30 -15.68 8.77 15.29
C ALA A 30 -16.07 9.44 13.96
N ALA A 31 -15.28 9.26 12.90
CA ALA A 31 -15.47 9.92 11.62
C ALA A 31 -16.50 9.13 10.81
N GLN A 32 -17.76 9.55 10.93
CA GLN A 32 -18.75 9.35 9.87
C GLN A 32 -18.49 10.41 8.81
N GLY A 33 -18.33 10.03 7.54
CA GLY A 33 -18.10 10.98 6.46
C GLY A 33 -17.23 10.45 5.31
N GLU A 34 -16.92 11.34 4.37
CA GLU A 34 -16.00 11.07 3.27
C GLU A 34 -14.56 11.35 3.71
N VAL A 35 -13.67 10.40 3.43
CA VAL A 35 -12.22 10.57 3.66
C VAL A 35 -11.44 10.45 2.36
N HIS A 36 -10.34 11.19 2.32
CA HIS A 36 -9.33 11.08 1.29
C HIS A 36 -8.30 10.01 1.72
N VAL A 37 -8.11 9.00 0.87
CA VAL A 37 -7.19 7.89 1.13
C VAL A 37 -6.09 7.87 0.07
N THR A 38 -4.90 7.43 0.47
CA THR A 38 -3.80 7.21 -0.47
C THR A 38 -3.18 5.84 -0.24
N VAL A 39 -2.46 5.35 -1.25
CA VAL A 39 -1.74 4.07 -1.17
C VAL A 39 -0.27 4.27 -1.48
N SER A 40 0.56 3.53 -0.77
CA SER A 40 1.98 3.36 -1.10
C SER A 40 2.14 1.99 -1.74
N ILE A 41 2.96 1.89 -2.79
CA ILE A 41 3.09 0.67 -3.60
C ILE A 41 4.58 0.32 -3.70
N GLY A 42 4.91 -0.92 -3.39
CA GLY A 42 6.20 -1.52 -3.70
C GLY A 42 6.07 -2.43 -4.90
N MET A 43 6.99 -2.34 -5.85
CA MET A 43 7.04 -3.20 -7.02
C MET A 43 8.39 -3.86 -7.13
N ALA A 44 8.43 -5.12 -7.57
CA ALA A 44 9.65 -5.81 -7.94
C ALA A 44 9.44 -6.51 -9.28
N THR A 45 10.48 -6.52 -10.10
CA THR A 45 10.50 -7.21 -11.39
C THR A 45 11.50 -8.36 -11.31
N ARG A 46 11.22 -9.43 -12.04
CA ARG A 46 12.13 -10.57 -12.14
C ARG A 46 13.11 -10.31 -13.28
N GLY A 47 14.39 -10.10 -12.97
CA GLY A 47 15.46 -9.97 -13.95
C GLY A 47 16.37 -11.18 -13.92
N GLY A 48 16.30 -12.06 -14.93
CA GLY A 48 17.18 -13.24 -15.03
C GLY A 48 16.66 -14.53 -14.39
N PRO A 49 17.51 -15.59 -14.30
CA PRO A 49 17.09 -16.94 -13.95
C PRO A 49 16.35 -16.99 -12.61
N SER A 50 15.21 -17.67 -12.64
CA SER A 50 14.07 -17.48 -11.75
C SER A 50 14.41 -17.57 -10.25
N PRO A 51 14.55 -16.43 -9.53
CA PRO A 51 14.59 -16.49 -8.07
C PRO A 51 13.26 -17.05 -7.53
N PRO A 52 13.27 -17.70 -6.36
CA PRO A 52 12.05 -18.15 -5.69
C PRO A 52 11.02 -17.02 -5.62
N ALA A 53 9.73 -17.35 -5.77
CA ALA A 53 8.65 -16.37 -5.69
C ALA A 53 8.70 -15.56 -4.38
N GLN A 54 9.15 -16.19 -3.29
CA GLN A 54 9.36 -15.57 -1.99
C GLN A 54 10.30 -14.35 -2.08
N ASN A 55 11.42 -14.46 -2.79
CA ASN A 55 12.38 -13.36 -2.92
C ASN A 55 11.77 -12.16 -3.66
N LEU A 56 10.90 -12.41 -4.64
CA LEU A 56 10.21 -11.35 -5.37
C LEU A 56 9.19 -10.63 -4.48
N ILE A 57 8.46 -11.39 -3.65
CA ILE A 57 7.51 -10.83 -2.67
C ILE A 57 8.27 -9.98 -1.64
N GLU A 58 9.37 -10.50 -1.10
CA GLU A 58 10.20 -9.76 -0.14
C GLU A 58 10.81 -8.49 -0.75
N ALA A 59 11.26 -8.54 -2.00
CA ALA A 59 11.75 -7.36 -2.70
C ALA A 59 10.64 -6.30 -2.88
N ALA A 60 9.44 -6.72 -3.27
CA ALA A 60 8.28 -5.84 -3.39
C ALA A 60 7.87 -5.26 -2.02
N ASP A 61 7.89 -6.05 -0.95
CA ASP A 61 7.57 -5.57 0.40
C ASP A 61 8.61 -4.59 0.94
N ARG A 62 9.91 -4.86 0.72
CA ARG A 62 10.98 -3.89 1.02
C ARG A 62 10.78 -2.58 0.28
N ALA A 63 10.41 -2.62 -1.01
CA ALA A 63 10.10 -1.43 -1.78
C ALA A 63 8.85 -0.70 -1.24
N LEU A 64 7.83 -1.43 -0.80
CA LEU A 64 6.64 -0.86 -0.17
C LEU A 64 7.00 -0.15 1.14
N TYR A 65 7.88 -0.76 1.94
CA TYR A 65 8.33 -0.18 3.20
C TYR A 65 9.13 1.11 2.96
N LYS A 66 10.01 1.13 1.95
CA LYS A 66 10.69 2.35 1.49
C LYS A 66 9.70 3.43 1.06
N ALA A 67 8.65 3.07 0.30
CA ALA A 67 7.61 4.02 -0.11
C ALA A 67 6.89 4.64 1.11
N LYS A 68 6.61 3.85 2.15
CA LYS A 68 6.00 4.32 3.40
C LYS A 68 6.93 5.26 4.18
N GLN A 69 8.22 4.93 4.30
CA GLN A 69 9.19 5.76 5.02
C GLN A 69 9.51 7.07 4.30
N ALA A 70 9.54 7.07 2.98
CA ALA A 70 9.88 8.27 2.19
C ALA A 70 8.78 9.34 2.16
N GLY A 71 7.67 9.15 2.89
CA GLY A 71 6.54 10.10 2.92
C GLY A 71 5.25 9.57 2.29
N ARG A 72 5.13 8.26 2.06
CA ARG A 72 3.91 7.59 1.55
C ARG A 72 3.47 8.11 0.18
N ASN A 73 2.26 7.72 -0.23
CA ASN A 73 1.59 8.09 -1.48
C ASN A 73 2.52 8.06 -2.71
N ARG A 74 3.24 6.95 -2.91
CA ARG A 74 4.19 6.80 -4.02
C ARG A 74 4.41 5.36 -4.40
N VAL A 75 5.07 5.18 -5.53
CA VAL A 75 5.55 3.89 -6.01
C VAL A 75 7.07 3.86 -5.85
N VAL A 76 7.59 2.78 -5.28
CA VAL A 76 9.03 2.49 -5.27
C VAL A 76 9.23 1.14 -5.94
N VAL A 77 10.21 1.07 -6.84
CA VAL A 77 10.62 -0.17 -7.51
C VAL A 77 11.84 -0.70 -6.77
N ALA A 78 11.87 -2.00 -6.49
CA ALA A 78 13.04 -2.67 -5.95
C ALA A 78 14.21 -2.50 -6.93
N ALA A 79 15.41 -2.27 -6.40
CA ALA A 79 16.62 -2.38 -7.22
C ALA A 79 16.76 -3.84 -7.68
N ALA A 80 17.20 -4.02 -8.93
CA ALA A 80 17.50 -5.32 -9.50
C ALA A 80 18.65 -6.01 -8.75
#